data_AF-A0A7W7KAG2-F1
#
_entry.id   AF-A0A7W7KAG2-F1
#
_cell.length_a   1.000
_cell.length_b   1.000
_cell.length_c   1.000
_cell.angle_alpha   90.00
_cell.angle_beta   90.00
_cell.angle_gamma   90.00
#
_symmetry.space_group_name_H-M   'P 1'
#
loop_
_entity.id
_entity.type
_entity.pdbx_description
1 polymer ?
#
loop_
_entity_poly.entity_id
_entity_poly.type
_entity_poly.pdbx_seq_one_letter_code
_entity_poly.pdbx_strand_id
1 'polypeptide(L)'
;MTRSSADTLVYMANQIARNCAVQGDEQAVLAVADHIRQFWDPRMRSIICGSGVDGLHPIAERAVDLMREGGHPPHVARMAGMPGGSDAG
;
A
#
# COMPACT_ATOMS: atom_id res chain seq x y z
N MET A 1 -5.55 -17.47 -22.78
CA MET A 1 -4.74 -16.23 -22.76
C MET A 1 -3.98 -16.21 -21.45
N THR A 2 -2.66 -16.37 -21.49
CA THR A 2 -1.79 -16.34 -20.31
C THR A 2 -1.71 -14.90 -19.82
N ARG A 3 -2.13 -14.65 -18.57
CA ARG A 3 -2.04 -13.31 -17.98
C ARG A 3 -0.56 -12.94 -17.86
N SER A 4 -0.15 -11.78 -18.38
CA SER A 4 1.22 -11.31 -18.26
C SER A 4 1.58 -11.16 -16.77
N SER A 5 2.86 -11.28 -16.43
CA SER A 5 3.31 -11.14 -15.04
C SER A 5 2.89 -9.79 -14.46
N ALA A 6 2.94 -8.71 -15.23
CA ALA A 6 2.48 -7.37 -14.81
C ALA A 6 0.97 -7.31 -14.55
N ASP A 7 0.12 -7.78 -15.47
CA ASP A 7 -1.34 -7.87 -15.28
C ASP A 7 -1.73 -8.65 -14.02
N THR A 8 -0.96 -9.69 -13.69
CA THR A 8 -1.20 -10.49 -12.49
C THR A 8 -0.90 -9.68 -11.23
N LEU A 9 0.20 -8.92 -11.22
CA LEU A 9 0.54 -8.02 -10.12
C LEU A 9 -0.49 -6.88 -9.98
N VAL A 10 -0.92 -6.26 -11.09
CA VAL A 10 -1.99 -5.25 -11.09
C VAL A 10 -3.27 -5.82 -10.45
N TYR A 11 -3.66 -7.02 -10.85
CA TYR A 11 -4.83 -7.69 -10.27
C TYR A 11 -4.68 -7.95 -8.76
N MET A 12 -3.51 -8.39 -8.30
CA MET A 12 -3.24 -8.61 -6.88
C MET A 12 -3.23 -7.30 -6.08
N ALA A 13 -2.56 -6.25 -6.59
CA ALA A 13 -2.55 -4.93 -5.97
C ALA A 13 -3.97 -4.37 -5.80
N ASN A 14 -4.84 -4.56 -6.81
CA ASN A 14 -6.23 -4.15 -6.75
C ASN A 14 -7.07 -4.95 -5.74
N GLN A 15 -6.72 -6.22 -5.46
CA GLN A 15 -7.37 -6.96 -4.38
C GLN A 15 -7.00 -6.40 -3.02
N ILE A 16 -5.70 -6.15 -2.80
CA ILE A 16 -5.20 -5.58 -1.54
C ILE A 16 -5.85 -4.20 -1.32
N ALA A 17 -5.86 -3.35 -2.34
CA ALA A 17 -6.48 -2.03 -2.27
C ALA A 17 -7.96 -2.06 -1.88
N ARG A 18 -8.75 -2.96 -2.49
CA ARG A 18 -10.17 -3.12 -2.12
C ARG A 18 -10.37 -3.59 -0.69
N ASN A 19 -9.50 -4.50 -0.22
CA ASN A 19 -9.54 -4.95 1.17
C ASN A 19 -9.18 -3.82 2.14
N CYS A 20 -8.20 -2.99 1.79
CA CYS A 20 -7.76 -1.87 2.62
C CYS A 20 -8.71 -0.67 2.59
N ALA A 21 -9.51 -0.50 1.53
CA ALA A 21 -10.42 0.62 1.35
C ALA A 21 -11.43 0.82 2.50
N VAL A 22 -11.75 -0.25 3.25
CA VAL A 22 -12.63 -0.18 4.42
C VAL A 22 -12.09 0.70 5.56
N GLN A 23 -10.79 0.99 5.58
CA GLN A 23 -10.13 1.81 6.60
C GLN A 23 -10.06 3.30 6.25
N GLY A 24 -10.53 3.70 5.05
CA GLY A 24 -10.43 5.04 4.50
C GLY A 24 -9.24 5.24 3.55
N ASP A 25 -9.40 6.10 2.55
CA ASP A 25 -8.50 6.19 1.38
C ASP A 25 -7.03 6.46 1.76
N GLU A 26 -6.75 7.43 2.64
CA GLU A 26 -5.38 7.77 3.03
C GLU A 26 -4.68 6.62 3.77
N GLN A 27 -5.38 6.00 4.73
CA GLN A 27 -4.87 4.86 5.49
C GLN A 27 -4.72 3.63 4.60
N ALA A 28 -5.62 3.45 3.63
CA ALA A 28 -5.57 2.35 2.68
C ALA A 28 -4.35 2.47 1.76
N VAL A 29 -4.01 3.68 1.28
CA VAL A 29 -2.80 3.89 0.47
C VAL A 29 -1.55 3.47 1.22
N LEU A 30 -1.40 3.91 2.47
CA LEU A 30 -0.27 3.55 3.32
C LEU A 30 -0.22 2.04 3.60
N ALA A 31 -1.36 1.44 3.92
CA ALA A 31 -1.45 0.00 4.20
C ALA A 31 -1.12 -0.86 2.97
N VAL A 32 -1.55 -0.44 1.77
CA VAL A 32 -1.24 -1.15 0.52
C VAL A 32 0.25 -1.07 0.22
N ALA A 33 0.86 0.11 0.32
CA ALA A 33 2.30 0.28 0.09
C ALA A 33 3.14 -0.56 1.06
N ASP A 34 2.78 -0.57 2.35
CA ASP A 34 3.45 -1.37 3.37
C ASP A 34 3.30 -2.87 3.11
N HIS A 35 2.08 -3.33 2.80
CA HIS A 35 1.80 -4.73 2.49
C HIS A 35 2.60 -5.22 1.27
N ILE A 36 2.60 -4.46 0.18
CA ILE A 36 3.40 -4.80 -1.00
C ILE A 36 4.89 -4.87 -0.65
N ARG A 37 5.40 -3.92 0.16
CA ARG A 37 6.80 -3.92 0.57
C ARG A 37 7.17 -5.11 1.45
N GLN A 38 6.29 -5.50 2.37
CA GLN A 38 6.53 -6.58 3.33
C GLN A 38 6.43 -7.96 2.70
N PHE A 39 5.46 -8.16 1.78
CA PHE A 39 5.13 -9.49 1.27
C PHE A 39 5.61 -9.75 -0.16
N TRP A 40 5.94 -8.73 -0.95
CA TRP A 40 6.38 -8.93 -2.33
C TRP A 40 7.89 -8.85 -2.48
N ASP A 41 8.43 -9.76 -3.29
CA ASP A 41 9.84 -9.77 -3.65
C ASP A 41 10.28 -8.46 -4.33
N PRO A 42 11.57 -8.06 -4.19
CA PRO A 42 12.12 -6.89 -4.86
C PRO A 42 11.83 -6.84 -6.37
N ARG A 43 11.85 -8.00 -7.03
CA ARG A 43 11.55 -8.11 -8.46
C ARG A 43 10.10 -7.75 -8.78
N MET A 44 9.14 -8.23 -7.99
CA MET A 44 7.71 -7.92 -8.20
C MET A 44 7.46 -6.41 -8.02
N ARG A 45 8.10 -5.81 -7.01
CA ARG A 45 8.04 -4.36 -6.77
C ARG A 45 8.62 -3.57 -7.94
N SER A 46 9.76 -4.01 -8.47
CA SER A 46 10.34 -3.39 -9.67
C SER A 46 9.43 -3.52 -10.89
N ILE A 47 8.73 -4.65 -11.05
CA ILE A 47 7.79 -4.85 -12.16
C ILE A 47 6.60 -3.92 -12.00
N ILE A 48 5.93 -3.88 -10.85
CA ILE A 48 4.72 -3.06 -10.67
C ILE A 48 5.04 -1.55 -10.74
N CYS A 49 6.20 -1.13 -10.22
CA CYS A 49 6.64 0.26 -10.34
C CYS A 49 7.09 0.62 -11.77
N GLY A 50 7.52 -0.36 -12.57
CA GLY A 50 7.95 -0.16 -13.97
C GLY A 50 6.84 -0.37 -15.01
N SER A 51 5.82 -1.18 -14.68
CA SER A 51 4.57 -1.25 -15.44
C SER A 51 3.77 0.02 -15.15
N GLY A 52 3.16 0.61 -16.18
CA GLY A 52 2.30 1.77 -16.01
C GLY A 52 1.16 1.51 -15.02
N VAL A 53 0.47 2.59 -14.66
CA VAL A 53 -0.66 2.54 -13.71
C VAL A 53 -1.97 2.06 -14.35
N ASP A 54 -1.92 1.65 -15.62
CA ASP A 54 -3.08 1.18 -16.37
C ASP A 54 -3.77 0.01 -15.67
N GLY A 55 -5.05 0.20 -15.34
CA GLY A 55 -5.86 -0.80 -14.67
C GLY A 55 -5.63 -0.92 -13.16
N LEU A 56 -4.79 -0.07 -12.54
CA LEU A 56 -4.70 0.00 -11.09
C LEU A 56 -5.93 0.68 -10.48
N HIS A 57 -6.29 0.20 -9.29
CA HIS A 57 -7.24 0.87 -8.42
C HIS A 57 -6.65 2.21 -7.94
N PRO A 58 -7.43 3.29 -7.75
CA PRO A 58 -6.91 4.59 -7.33
C PRO A 58 -6.02 4.52 -6.07
N ILE A 59 -6.42 3.74 -5.07
CA ILE A 59 -5.61 3.49 -3.86
C ILE A 59 -4.28 2.78 -4.19
N ALA A 60 -4.30 1.80 -5.09
CA ALA A 60 -3.09 1.05 -5.49
C ALA A 60 -2.14 1.92 -6.31
N GLU A 61 -2.67 2.77 -7.21
CA GLU A 61 -1.91 3.74 -7.99
C GLU A 61 -1.14 4.69 -7.06
N ARG A 62 -1.84 5.31 -6.10
CA ARG A 62 -1.23 6.21 -5.11
C ARG A 62 -0.21 5.50 -4.24
N ALA A 63 -0.43 4.22 -3.91
CA ALA A 63 0.53 3.42 -3.16
C ALA A 63 1.80 3.12 -3.97
N VAL A 64 1.68 2.84 -5.26
CA VAL A 64 2.83 2.62 -6.15
C VAL A 64 3.62 3.90 -6.35
N ASP A 65 2.97 5.06 -6.50
CA ASP A 65 3.65 6.36 -6.58
C ASP A 65 4.44 6.65 -5.29
N LEU A 66 3.83 6.42 -4.14
CA LEU A 66 4.49 6.55 -2.85
C LEU A 66 5.75 5.66 -2.75
N MET A 67 5.67 4.43 -3.25
CA MET A 67 6.83 3.52 -3.31
C MET A 67 7.93 4.00 -4.27
N ARG A 68 7.59 4.67 -5.39
CA ARG A 68 8.55 5.24 -6.35
C ARG A 68 9.29 6.44 -5.77
N GLU A 69 8.57 7.28 -5.02
CA GLU A 69 9.13 8.46 -4.36
C GLU A 69 10.05 8.10 -3.17
N GLY A 70 10.07 6.82 -2.76
CA GLY A 70 10.83 6.37 -1.59
C GLY A 70 10.23 6.84 -0.27
N GLY A 71 9.08 7.52 -0.31
CA GLY A 71 8.35 7.96 0.86
C GLY A 71 7.65 6.77 1.49
N HIS A 72 8.07 6.35 2.68
CA HIS A 72 7.18 5.60 3.54
C HIS A 72 7.37 6.15 4.95
N PRO A 73 6.32 6.63 5.64
CA PRO A 73 6.42 6.82 7.07
C PRO A 73 6.79 5.46 7.68
N PRO A 74 7.81 5.37 8.55
CA PRO A 74 8.13 4.10 9.17
C PRO A 74 6.87 3.67 9.91
N HIS A 75 6.37 2.47 9.61
CA HIS A 75 5.24 1.79 10.23
C HIS A 75 3.95 2.64 10.31
N VAL A 76 2.85 2.16 9.70
CA VAL A 76 1.49 2.55 10.12
C VAL A 76 1.50 2.66 11.64
N ALA A 77 1.33 3.91 12.12
CA ALA A 77 1.72 4.31 13.46
C ALA A 77 1.29 3.23 14.46
N ARG A 78 2.27 2.75 15.24
CA ARG A 78 2.00 2.08 16.50
C ARG A 78 1.00 2.98 17.20
N MET A 79 -0.25 2.53 17.23
CA MET A 79 -1.30 2.94 18.14
C MET A 79 -1.28 4.45 18.44
N ALA A 80 -2.14 5.25 17.78
CA ALA A 80 -2.38 6.63 18.15
C ALA A 80 -2.34 6.78 19.68
N GLY A 81 -1.25 7.37 20.17
CA GLY A 81 -1.04 7.63 21.57
C GLY A 81 -2.13 8.61 21.99
N MET A 82 -3.06 8.14 22.81
CA MET A 82 -3.75 9.06 23.69
C MET A 82 -2.69 9.59 24.68
N PRO A 83 -2.52 10.91 24.80
CA PRO A 83 -1.55 11.46 25.73
C PRO A 83 -1.98 11.08 27.15
N GLY A 84 -1.05 10.46 27.87
CA GLY A 84 -1.20 10.22 29.30
C GLY A 84 -1.28 11.53 30.07
N GLY A 85 -1.95 11.45 31.22
CA GLY A 85 -1.91 12.47 32.25
C GLY A 85 -3.29 12.79 32.78
N SER A 86 -3.69 12.12 33.86
CA SER A 86 -4.22 12.78 35.06
C SER A 86 -4.47 11.73 36.13
N ASP A 87 -3.44 11.55 36.97
CA ASP A 87 -3.62 11.10 38.33
C ASP A 87 -4.42 12.20 39.06
N ALA A 88 -5.67 11.89 39.41
CA ALA A 88 -6.39 12.53 40.50
C ALA A 88 -6.76 11.35 41.42
N GLY A 89 -6.24 11.27 42.65
CA GLY A 89 -6.44 12.29 43.68
C GLY A 89 -7.65 11.87 44.49
#